data_AF-M6HJH7-F1
#
_entry.id   AF-M6HJH7-F1
#
_cell.length_a   1.000
_cell.length_b   1.000
_cell.length_c   1.000
_cell.angle_alpha   90.00
_cell.angle_beta   90.00
_cell.angle_gamma   90.00
#
_symmetry.space_group_name_H-M   'P 1'
#
loop_
_entity.id
_entity.type
_entity.pdbx_description
1 polymer ?
#
loop_
_entity_poly.entity_id
_entity_poly.type
_entity_poly.pdbx_seq_one_letter_code
_entity_poly.pdbx_strand_id
1 'polypeptide(L)'
;MSSFEIFELVMMYTIAGTLAVWTVLGIFALIIASFIWKSRFGLFTTGFVQVFLVAVNTYLISKEKYIAVFFVGGLISFVWTWNVQKIAFGTLRDRITYASGAGFGSLIGLLLTAFILKTFSL
;
A
#
# COMPACT_ATOMS: atom_id res chain seq x y z
N MET A 1 -47.26 -17.92 35.65
CA MET A 1 -46.06 -18.53 35.06
C MET A 1 -45.42 -19.41 36.11
N SER A 2 -45.19 -20.67 35.82
CA SER A 2 -44.63 -21.64 36.77
C SER A 2 -43.12 -21.44 36.92
N SER A 3 -42.55 -21.85 38.07
CA SER A 3 -41.10 -21.78 38.29
C SER A 3 -40.30 -22.56 37.25
N PHE A 4 -40.90 -23.62 36.68
CA PHE A 4 -40.31 -24.42 35.61
C PHE A 4 -40.26 -23.66 34.28
N GLU A 5 -41.34 -22.97 33.91
CA GLU A 5 -41.38 -22.11 32.72
C GLU A 5 -40.37 -20.96 32.81
N ILE A 6 -40.19 -20.38 34.00
CA ILE A 6 -39.18 -19.34 34.24
C ILE A 6 -37.77 -19.91 34.08
N PHE A 7 -37.51 -21.11 34.58
CA PHE A 7 -36.23 -21.79 34.44
C PHE A 7 -35.88 -22.09 32.98
N GLU A 8 -36.81 -22.65 32.21
CA GLU A 8 -36.61 -22.92 30.78
C GLU A 8 -36.34 -21.64 29.99
N LEU A 9 -37.08 -20.56 30.31
CA LEU A 9 -36.89 -19.26 29.68
C LEU A 9 -35.47 -18.71 29.95
N VAL A 10 -35.02 -18.72 31.20
CA VAL A 10 -33.68 -18.23 31.59
C VAL A 10 -32.58 -19.07 30.94
N MET A 11 -32.74 -20.40 30.91
CA MET A 11 -31.79 -21.30 30.27
C MET A 11 -31.69 -21.06 28.77
N MET A 12 -32.82 -20.90 28.09
CA MET A 12 -32.87 -20.60 26.65
C MET A 12 -32.17 -19.28 26.33
N TYR A 13 -32.47 -18.20 27.07
CA TYR A 13 -31.82 -16.90 26.85
C TYR A 13 -30.31 -16.94 27.14
N THR A 14 -29.89 -17.70 28.16
CA THR A 14 -28.48 -17.87 28.49
C THR A 14 -27.75 -18.59 27.36
N ILE A 15 -28.29 -19.73 26.87
CA ILE A 15 -27.70 -20.48 25.77
C ILE A 15 -27.65 -19.64 24.49
N ALA A 16 -28.76 -18.99 24.13
CA ALA A 16 -28.83 -18.12 22.95
C ALA A 16 -27.86 -16.94 23.03
N GLY A 17 -27.77 -16.29 24.20
CA GLY A 17 -26.82 -15.20 24.45
C GLY A 17 -25.37 -15.66 24.33
N THR A 18 -25.04 -16.82 24.90
CA THR A 18 -23.68 -17.37 24.86
C THR A 18 -23.29 -17.75 23.43
N LEU A 19 -24.17 -18.40 22.67
CA LEU A 19 -23.95 -18.75 21.26
C LEU A 19 -23.81 -17.51 20.38
N ALA A 20 -24.61 -16.47 20.62
CA ALA A 20 -24.50 -15.21 19.90
C ALA A 20 -23.14 -14.53 20.15
N VAL A 21 -22.69 -14.49 21.41
CA VAL A 21 -21.37 -13.93 21.78
C VAL A 21 -20.23 -14.71 21.10
N TRP A 22 -20.24 -16.04 21.17
CA TRP A 22 -19.20 -16.86 20.53
C TRP A 22 -19.22 -16.75 19.01
N THR A 23 -20.40 -16.60 18.40
CA THR A 23 -20.52 -16.39 16.94
C THR A 23 -19.90 -15.06 16.54
N VAL A 24 -20.19 -13.98 17.28
CA VAL A 24 -19.61 -12.66 17.04
C VAL A 24 -18.09 -12.70 17.22
N LEU A 25 -17.60 -13.27 18.32
CA LEU A 25 -16.16 -13.39 18.58
C LEU A 25 -15.46 -14.27 17.52
N GLY A 26 -16.10 -15.36 17.08
CA GLY A 26 -15.60 -16.23 16.02
C GLY A 26 -15.49 -15.51 14.67
N ILE A 27 -16.48 -14.70 14.30
CA ILE A 27 -16.44 -13.86 13.09
C ILE A 27 -15.30 -12.85 13.19
N PHE A 28 -15.14 -12.16 14.33
CA PHE A 28 -14.02 -11.23 14.54
C PHE A 28 -12.66 -11.95 14.47
N ALA A 29 -12.53 -13.14 15.05
CA ALA A 29 -11.31 -13.93 14.99
C ALA A 29 -10.99 -14.39 13.56
N LEU A 30 -11.99 -14.80 12.78
CA LEU A 30 -11.82 -15.16 11.37
C LEU A 30 -11.44 -13.96 10.50
N ILE A 31 -12.01 -12.78 10.79
CA ILE A 31 -11.63 -11.51 10.14
C ILE A 31 -10.17 -11.18 10.47
N ILE A 32 -9.77 -11.24 11.75
CA ILE A 32 -8.39 -10.99 12.17
C ILE A 32 -7.42 -12.00 11.55
N ALA A 33 -7.77 -13.30 11.56
CA ALA A 33 -6.98 -14.35 10.93
C ALA A 33 -6.84 -14.15 9.41
N SER A 34 -7.87 -13.61 8.74
CA SER A 34 -7.83 -13.27 7.31
C SER A 34 -6.81 -12.15 7.00
N PHE A 35 -6.54 -11.27 7.96
CA PHE A 35 -5.48 -10.26 7.86
C PHE A 35 -4.08 -10.82 8.17
N ILE A 36 -3.98 -11.86 9.00
CA ILE A 36 -2.69 -12.42 9.46
C ILE A 36 -2.11 -13.47 8.49
N TRP A 37 -2.93 -14.28 7.80
CA TRP A 37 -2.46 -15.53 7.15
C TRP A 37 -2.28 -15.51 5.62
N LYS A 38 -1.78 -14.43 5.02
CA LYS A 38 -1.29 -14.51 3.64
C LYS A 38 0.12 -13.97 3.64
N SER A 39 1.12 -14.78 3.27
CA SER A 39 2.50 -14.35 3.13
C SER A 39 2.58 -13.17 2.15
N ARG A 40 2.42 -11.95 2.67
CA ARG A 40 2.44 -10.68 1.93
C ARG A 40 3.84 -10.10 1.87
N PHE A 41 4.87 -10.94 2.07
CA PHE A 41 6.25 -10.49 2.07
C PHE A 41 6.61 -9.79 0.75
N GLY A 42 6.09 -10.26 -0.40
CA GLY A 42 6.26 -9.58 -1.68
C GLY A 42 5.57 -8.20 -1.76
N LEU A 43 4.45 -8.02 -1.05
CA LEU A 43 3.76 -6.72 -0.98
C LEU A 43 4.50 -5.77 -0.04
N PHE A 44 5.02 -6.31 1.07
CA PHE A 44 5.87 -5.58 2.01
C PHE A 44 7.16 -5.12 1.33
N THR A 45 7.87 -5.99 0.61
CA THR A 45 9.15 -5.66 -0.03
C THR A 45 8.97 -4.65 -1.16
N THR A 46 7.94 -4.80 -2.00
CA THR A 46 7.65 -3.82 -3.05
C THR A 46 7.31 -2.46 -2.46
N GLY A 47 6.43 -2.39 -1.46
CA GLY A 47 6.12 -1.14 -0.76
C GLY A 47 7.33 -0.52 -0.05
N PHE A 48 8.14 -1.34 0.63
CA PHE A 48 9.37 -0.91 1.30
C PHE A 48 10.35 -0.30 0.30
N VAL A 49 10.65 -0.99 -0.80
CA VAL A 49 11.59 -0.52 -1.83
C VAL A 49 11.07 0.75 -2.50
N GLN A 50 9.76 0.85 -2.78
CA GLN A 50 9.18 2.05 -3.37
C GLN A 50 9.39 3.28 -2.49
N VAL A 51 9.00 3.19 -1.21
CA VAL A 51 9.09 4.33 -0.29
C VAL A 51 10.55 4.66 0.05
N PHE A 52 11.42 3.66 0.17
CA PHE A 52 12.86 3.85 0.31
C PHE A 52 13.45 4.65 -0.87
N LEU A 53 13.13 4.26 -2.11
CA LEU A 53 13.59 4.95 -3.30
C LEU A 53 13.02 6.37 -3.40
N VAL A 54 11.77 6.61 -2.97
CA VAL A 54 11.19 7.96 -2.88
C VAL A 54 12.03 8.84 -1.95
N ALA A 55 12.34 8.37 -0.74
CA ALA A 55 13.17 9.14 0.20
C ALA A 55 14.55 9.47 -0.37
N VAL A 56 15.20 8.50 -1.02
CA VAL A 56 16.47 8.70 -1.74
C VAL A 56 16.31 9.74 -2.86
N ASN A 57 15.26 9.64 -3.67
CA ASN A 57 15.04 10.58 -4.78
C ASN A 57 14.77 12.00 -4.28
N THR A 58 14.01 12.16 -3.19
CA THR A 58 13.77 13.47 -2.56
C THR A 58 15.08 14.10 -2.10
N TYR A 59 15.97 13.32 -1.48
CA TYR A 59 17.31 13.82 -1.14
C TYR A 59 18.11 14.22 -2.40
N LEU A 60 18.10 13.41 -3.45
CA LEU A 60 18.80 13.72 -4.70
C LEU A 60 18.25 14.97 -5.42
N ILE A 61 16.93 15.16 -5.39
CA ILE A 61 16.25 16.37 -5.87
C ILE A 61 16.75 17.58 -5.08
N SER A 62 16.81 17.50 -3.75
CA SER A 62 17.32 18.59 -2.90
C SER A 62 18.80 18.93 -3.13
N LYS A 63 19.56 18.00 -3.72
CA LYS A 63 20.98 18.18 -4.08
C LYS A 63 21.18 18.40 -5.57
N GLU A 64 20.10 18.61 -6.32
CA GLU A 64 20.09 18.82 -7.77
C GLU A 64 20.93 17.77 -8.53
N LYS A 65 20.85 16.50 -8.14
CA LYS A 65 21.59 15.40 -8.82
C LYS A 65 20.81 14.89 -10.03
N TYR A 66 20.72 15.71 -11.08
CA TYR A 66 19.91 15.48 -12.29
C TYR A 66 19.92 14.04 -12.83
N ILE A 67 21.10 13.48 -13.13
CA ILE A 67 21.21 12.12 -13.69
C ILE A 67 20.67 11.07 -12.70
N ALA A 68 21.01 11.20 -11.42
CA ALA A 68 20.55 10.27 -10.40
C ALA A 68 19.02 10.36 -10.21
N VAL A 69 18.45 11.56 -10.29
CA VAL A 69 17.00 11.78 -10.19
C VAL A 69 16.24 11.12 -11.34
N PHE A 70 16.78 11.15 -12.56
CA PHE A 70 16.21 10.43 -13.69
C PHE A 70 16.12 8.92 -13.41
N PHE A 71 17.23 8.29 -13.00
CA PHE A 71 17.26 6.85 -12.77
C PHE A 71 16.45 6.43 -11.55
N VAL A 72 16.57 7.12 -10.42
CA VAL A 72 15.84 6.75 -9.19
C VAL A 72 14.34 7.03 -9.36
N GLY A 73 13.96 8.14 -10.00
CA GLY A 73 12.58 8.43 -10.38
C GLY A 73 11.97 7.34 -11.28
N GLY A 74 12.73 6.88 -12.27
CA GLY A 74 12.31 5.77 -13.14
C GLY A 74 12.21 4.44 -12.39
N LEU A 75 13.14 4.14 -11.48
CA LEU A 75 13.14 2.91 -10.68
C LEU A 75 11.93 2.83 -9.75
N ILE A 76 11.49 3.93 -9.13
CA ILE A 76 10.27 3.96 -8.31
C ILE A 76 9.08 3.47 -9.14
N SER A 77 8.91 4.01 -10.34
CA SER A 77 7.83 3.63 -11.27
C SER A 77 7.98 2.24 -11.82
N PHE A 78 9.21 1.78 -12.09
CA PHE A 78 9.48 0.40 -12.50
C PHE A 78 9.05 -0.59 -11.40
N VAL A 79 9.43 -0.32 -10.14
CA VAL A 79 9.01 -1.11 -8.99
C VAL A 79 7.50 -1.11 -8.84
N TRP A 80 6.87 0.06 -9.02
CA TRP A 80 5.42 0.21 -8.99
C TRP A 80 4.71 -0.68 -10.00
N THR A 81 5.25 -0.84 -11.22
CA THR A 81 4.60 -1.69 -12.21
C THR A 81 4.39 -3.13 -11.75
N TRP A 82 5.27 -3.69 -10.90
CA TRP A 82 5.11 -5.07 -10.39
C TRP A 82 3.98 -5.22 -9.38
N ASN A 83 3.52 -4.11 -8.76
CA ASN A 83 2.36 -4.09 -7.87
C ASN A 83 1.04 -3.86 -8.63
N VAL A 84 1.10 -3.40 -9.89
CA VAL A 84 -0.09 -3.17 -10.72
C VAL A 84 -0.57 -4.47 -11.37
N GLN A 85 -1.90 -4.64 -11.47
CA GLN A 85 -2.51 -5.79 -12.12
C GLN A 85 -2.00 -5.97 -13.56
N LYS A 86 -1.69 -7.22 -13.92
CA LYS A 86 -1.05 -7.60 -15.20
C LYS A 86 -1.78 -7.10 -16.46
N ILE A 87 -3.07 -6.78 -16.37
CA ILE A 87 -3.88 -6.28 -17.49
C ILE A 87 -3.45 -4.87 -17.93
N ALA A 88 -3.00 -4.01 -16.99
CA ALA A 88 -2.59 -2.64 -17.32
C ALA A 88 -1.19 -2.55 -17.93
N PHE A 89 -0.30 -3.52 -17.62
CA PHE A 89 1.06 -3.60 -18.15
C PHE A 89 1.38 -5.04 -18.53
N GLY A 90 1.14 -5.37 -19.79
CA GLY A 90 1.21 -6.72 -20.33
C GLY A 90 2.62 -7.20 -20.67
N THR A 91 3.55 -6.28 -21.02
CA THR A 91 4.92 -6.64 -21.43
C THR A 91 6.01 -5.91 -20.61
N LEU A 92 7.22 -6.47 -20.60
CA LEU A 92 8.39 -5.79 -20.02
C LEU A 92 8.69 -4.47 -20.73
N ARG A 93 8.43 -4.39 -22.04
CA ARG A 93 8.60 -3.16 -22.82
C ARG A 93 7.68 -2.05 -22.32
N ASP A 94 6.41 -2.36 -22.03
CA ASP A 94 5.46 -1.38 -21.48
C ASP A 94 5.96 -0.81 -20.14
N ARG A 95 6.53 -1.67 -19.31
CA ARG A 95 7.08 -1.31 -17.99
C ARG A 95 8.31 -0.42 -18.10
N ILE A 96 9.21 -0.74 -19.03
CA ILE A 96 10.41 0.07 -19.30
C ILE A 96 10.01 1.43 -19.88
N THR A 97 9.06 1.46 -20.83
CA THR A 97 8.56 2.70 -21.42
C THR A 97 7.90 3.59 -20.36
N TYR A 98 7.04 3.00 -19.52
CA TYR A 98 6.41 3.71 -18.40
C TYR A 98 7.44 4.26 -17.39
N ALA A 99 8.40 3.44 -16.98
CA ALA A 99 9.46 3.84 -16.07
C ALA A 99 10.36 4.93 -16.66
N SER A 100 10.67 4.85 -17.96
CA SER A 100 11.45 5.87 -18.65
C SER A 100 10.71 7.22 -18.67
N GLY A 101 9.40 7.20 -18.96
CA GLY A 101 8.55 8.39 -18.88
C GLY A 101 8.55 9.03 -17.49
N ALA A 102 8.47 8.21 -16.44
CA ALA A 102 8.56 8.70 -15.06
C ALA A 102 9.94 9.29 -14.72
N GLY A 103 11.03 8.67 -15.19
CA GLY A 103 12.39 9.21 -15.03
C GLY A 103 12.53 10.57 -15.71
N PHE A 104 12.06 10.71 -16.95
CA PHE A 104 12.02 11.99 -17.65
C PHE A 104 11.15 13.02 -16.93
N GLY A 105 9.97 12.63 -16.44
CA GLY A 105 9.10 13.49 -15.65
C GLY A 105 9.79 14.01 -14.37
N SER A 106 10.51 13.14 -13.65
CA SER A 106 11.27 13.51 -12.46
C SER A 106 12.42 14.47 -12.79
N LEU A 107 13.11 14.25 -13.91
CA LEU A 107 14.21 15.10 -14.38
C LEU A 107 13.71 16.48 -14.83
N ILE A 108 12.68 16.52 -15.67
CA ILE A 108 12.07 17.76 -16.17
C ILE A 108 11.46 18.54 -15.00
N GLY A 109 10.81 17.86 -14.05
CA GLY A 109 10.32 18.46 -12.82
C GLY A 109 11.43 19.14 -12.03
N LEU A 110 12.56 18.45 -11.81
CA LEU A 110 13.72 19.06 -11.15
C LEU A 110 14.22 20.29 -11.93
N LEU A 111 14.43 20.19 -13.25
CA LEU A 111 14.88 21.31 -14.08
C LEU A 111 13.95 22.53 -13.97
N LEU A 112 12.64 22.30 -14.02
CA LEU A 112 11.65 23.36 -13.89
C LEU A 112 11.68 23.99 -12.49
N THR A 113 11.71 23.18 -11.43
CA THR A 113 11.75 23.70 -10.06
C THR A 113 13.03 24.48 -9.76
N ALA A 114 14.19 24.00 -10.24
CA ALA A 114 15.46 24.72 -10.11
C ALA A 114 15.44 26.04 -10.90
N PHE A 115 14.86 26.04 -12.10
CA PHE A 115 14.66 27.27 -12.89
C PHE A 115 13.78 28.28 -12.13
N ILE A 116 12.63 27.85 -11.62
CA ILE A 116 11.71 28.70 -10.84
C ILE A 116 12.43 29.29 -9.63
N LEU A 117 13.08 28.48 -8.80
CA LEU A 117 13.79 28.94 -7.61
C LEU A 117 14.86 30.00 -7.96
N LYS A 118 15.61 29.77 -9.04
CA LYS A 118 16.62 30.71 -9.53
C LYS A 118 16.02 32.01 -10.07
N THR A 119 14.89 31.95 -10.77
CA THR A 119 14.22 33.13 -11.33
C THR A 119 13.60 34.00 -10.24
N PHE A 120 13.00 33.40 -9.22
CA PHE A 120 12.30 34.13 -8.17
C PHE A 120 13.16 34.49 -6.95
N SER A 121 14.47 34.18 -6.97
CA SER A 121 15.43 34.54 -5.92
C SER A 121 14.97 34.17 -4.50
N LEU A 122 14.37 32.98 -4.34
CA LEU A 122 13.99 32.43 -3.04
C LEU A 122 15.19 31.85 -2.28
#